data_AF-A0A946MSQ6-F1
#
_entry.id   AF-A0A946MSQ6-F1
#
_cell.length_a   1.000
_cell.length_b   1.000
_cell.length_c   1.000
_cell.angle_alpha   90.00
_cell.angle_beta   90.00
_cell.angle_gamma   90.00
#
_symmetry.space_group_name_H-M   'P 1'
#
loop_
_entity.id
_entity.type
_entity.pdbx_description
1 polymer ?
#
loop_
_entity_poly.entity_id
_entity_poly.type
_entity_poly.pdbx_seq_one_letter_code
_entity_poly.pdbx_strand_id
1 'polypeptide(L)'
;MLEQWASSHIAGGNAEYIEALYEAYLQDPNAIAPQWRDYFDQLPLVPSDTHAMHDVPHSVLRERFARISKMRVRTDATVSQDMHATDYERKQVRVVQLISAYRQRGHQQAALDPLALAVR
;
A
#
# COMPACT_ATOMS: atom_id res chain seq x y z
N MET A 1 -22.46 -23.46 -13.02
CA MET A 1 -22.57 -21.98 -12.84
C MET A 1 -21.21 -21.33 -12.59
N LEU A 2 -20.27 -21.95 -11.86
CA LEU A 2 -18.91 -21.42 -11.65
C LEU A 2 -17.97 -21.50 -12.89
N GLU A 3 -18.20 -22.42 -13.82
CA GLU A 3 -17.32 -22.57 -15.00
C GLU A 3 -17.40 -21.41 -16.00
N GLN A 4 -18.54 -20.71 -16.07
CA GLN A 4 -18.70 -19.54 -16.95
C GLN A 4 -17.84 -18.35 -16.50
N TRP A 5 -17.41 -18.32 -15.24
CA TRP A 5 -16.59 -17.23 -14.71
C TRP A 5 -15.11 -17.39 -15.05
N ALA A 6 -14.67 -18.63 -15.30
CA ALA A 6 -13.29 -18.92 -15.72
C ALA A 6 -13.04 -18.59 -17.20
N SER A 7 -14.09 -18.61 -18.04
CA SER A 7 -14.05 -18.15 -19.44
C SER A 7 -14.63 -16.76 -19.64
N SER A 8 -15.18 -16.13 -18.59
CA SER A 8 -15.69 -14.77 -18.68
C SER A 8 -14.55 -13.82 -19.00
N HIS A 9 -14.87 -12.76 -19.72
CA HIS A 9 -13.96 -11.69 -20.13
C HIS A 9 -13.23 -11.04 -18.94
N ILE A 10 -13.69 -11.31 -17.71
CA ILE A 10 -13.17 -10.85 -16.41
C ILE A 10 -12.18 -11.84 -15.77
N ALA A 11 -12.00 -13.04 -16.32
CA ALA A 11 -11.06 -14.03 -15.82
C ALA A 11 -9.60 -13.63 -16.13
N GLY A 12 -8.85 -13.29 -15.07
CA GLY A 12 -7.39 -13.32 -14.94
C GLY A 12 -6.52 -12.66 -16.03
N GLY A 13 -6.57 -13.18 -17.27
CA GLY A 13 -5.77 -12.71 -18.39
C GLY A 13 -6.16 -11.33 -18.93
N ASN A 14 -7.42 -10.90 -18.75
CA ASN A 14 -7.90 -9.57 -19.17
C ASN A 14 -7.97 -8.56 -18.02
N ALA A 15 -7.43 -8.91 -16.84
CA ALA A 15 -7.57 -8.09 -15.64
C ALA A 15 -7.01 -6.67 -15.85
N GLU A 16 -5.87 -6.53 -16.53
CA GLU A 16 -5.25 -5.23 -16.81
C GLU A 16 -6.13 -4.35 -17.72
N TYR A 17 -6.80 -4.96 -18.71
CA TYR A 17 -7.71 -4.23 -19.61
C TYR A 17 -8.95 -3.73 -18.86
N ILE A 18 -9.56 -4.59 -18.04
CA ILE A 18 -10.75 -4.22 -17.26
C ILE A 18 -10.41 -3.19 -16.19
N GLU A 19 -9.24 -3.30 -15.56
CA GLU A 19 -8.74 -2.31 -14.62
C GLU A 19 -8.58 -0.94 -15.29
N ALA A 20 -7.93 -0.87 -16.45
CA ALA A 20 -7.79 0.39 -17.18
C ALA A 20 -9.15 0.98 -17.60
N LEU A 21 -10.11 0.13 -17.95
CA LEU A 21 -11.47 0.53 -18.29
C LEU A 21 -12.25 1.06 -17.08
N TYR A 22 -12.06 0.44 -15.91
CA TYR A 22 -12.64 0.90 -14.66
C TYR A 22 -12.00 2.21 -14.18
N GLU A 23 -10.68 2.36 -14.31
CA GLU A 23 -10.02 3.65 -14.04
C GLU A 23 -10.58 4.78 -14.92
N ALA A 24 -10.82 4.52 -16.21
CA ALA A 24 -11.44 5.49 -17.10
C ALA A 24 -12.88 5.82 -16.68
N TYR A 25 -13.66 4.82 -16.24
CA TYR A 25 -15.00 5.01 -15.69
C TYR A 25 -15.00 5.89 -14.43
N LEU A 26 -14.03 5.69 -13.52
CA LEU A 26 -13.89 6.52 -12.31
C LEU A 26 -13.51 7.98 -12.63
N GLN A 27 -12.87 8.25 -13.77
CA GLN A 27 -12.57 9.62 -14.22
C GLN A 27 -13.75 10.27 -14.95
N ASP A 28 -14.32 9.56 -15.91
CA ASP A 28 -15.49 10.00 -16.67
C ASP A 28 -16.33 8.79 -17.10
N PRO A 29 -17.51 8.58 -16.50
CA PRO A 29 -18.43 7.52 -16.90
C PRO A 29 -18.84 7.60 -18.37
N ASN A 30 -18.80 8.80 -18.99
CA ASN A 30 -19.14 9.00 -20.39
C ASN A 30 -18.03 8.63 -21.37
N ALA A 31 -16.80 8.43 -20.90
CA ALA A 31 -15.66 8.06 -21.74
C ALA A 31 -15.63 6.57 -22.12
N ILE A 32 -16.47 5.75 -21.48
CA ILE A 32 -16.57 4.31 -21.76
C ILE A 32 -17.87 3.94 -22.48
N ALA A 33 -17.85 2.78 -23.14
CA ALA A 33 -19.02 2.24 -23.84
C ALA A 33 -20.19 1.99 -22.85
N PRO A 34 -21.45 2.21 -23.27
CA PRO A 34 -22.62 2.16 -22.39
C PRO A 34 -22.79 0.81 -21.69
N GLN A 35 -22.52 -0.30 -22.39
CA GLN A 35 -22.56 -1.65 -21.83
C GLN A 35 -21.64 -1.85 -20.60
N TRP A 36 -20.51 -1.14 -20.56
CA TRP A 36 -19.56 -1.22 -19.45
C TRP A 36 -19.96 -0.28 -18.31
N ARG A 37 -20.55 0.87 -18.64
CA ARG A 37 -21.13 1.77 -17.64
C ARG A 37 -22.23 1.08 -16.86
N ASP A 38 -23.19 0.48 -17.57
CA ASP A 38 -24.31 -0.25 -16.97
C ASP A 38 -23.81 -1.42 -16.09
N TYR A 39 -22.71 -2.06 -16.49
CA TYR A 39 -22.08 -3.12 -15.72
C TYR A 39 -21.43 -2.59 -14.43
N PHE A 40 -20.68 -1.48 -14.50
CA PHE A 40 -20.02 -0.89 -13.33
C PHE A 40 -21.02 -0.23 -12.37
N ASP A 41 -22.12 0.34 -12.87
CA ASP A 41 -23.22 0.89 -12.05
C ASP A 41 -23.90 -0.18 -11.18
N GLN A 42 -23.87 -1.44 -11.60
CA GLN A 42 -24.43 -2.57 -10.86
C GLN A 42 -23.49 -3.12 -9.78
N LEU A 43 -22.27 -2.60 -9.66
CA LEU A 43 -21.32 -3.08 -8.66
C LEU A 43 -21.78 -2.67 -7.25
N PRO A 44 -21.80 -3.62 -6.29
CA PRO A 44 -22.18 -3.32 -4.93
C PRO A 44 -21.09 -2.43 -4.28
N LEU A 45 -21.50 -1.28 -3.74
CA LEU A 45 -20.62 -0.53 -2.85
C LEU A 45 -20.44 -1.34 -1.57
N VAL A 46 -19.22 -1.81 -1.32
CA VAL A 46 -18.88 -2.47 -0.06
C VAL A 46 -18.55 -1.39 0.96
N PRO A 47 -19.38 -1.16 2.00
CA PRO A 47 -19.04 -0.21 3.03
C PRO A 47 -17.78 -0.70 3.76
N SER A 48 -16.69 0.04 3.63
CA SER A 48 -15.47 -0.22 4.36
C SER A 48 -15.38 0.74 5.55
N ASP A 49 -15.10 0.21 6.73
CA ASP A 49 -15.00 0.98 7.99
C ASP A 49 -13.82 1.99 7.99
N THR A 50 -12.98 1.96 6.95
CA THR A 50 -11.68 2.65 6.93
C THR A 50 -11.47 3.63 5.80
N HIS A 51 -12.19 3.56 4.66
CA HIS A 51 -11.97 4.47 3.54
C HIS A 51 -13.27 4.82 2.78
N ALA A 52 -13.20 5.98 2.10
CA ALA A 52 -14.30 6.75 1.50
C ALA A 52 -15.33 5.93 0.71
N MET A 53 -16.55 6.48 0.62
CA MET A 53 -17.68 5.93 -0.16
C MET A 53 -17.40 5.80 -1.68
N HIS A 54 -16.20 6.11 -2.17
CA HIS A 54 -15.84 6.13 -3.58
C HIS A 54 -14.47 5.45 -3.79
N ASP A 55 -14.37 4.67 -4.86
CA ASP A 55 -13.15 3.96 -5.23
C ASP A 55 -12.05 4.92 -5.72
N VAL A 56 -10.80 4.56 -5.45
CA VAL A 56 -9.62 5.33 -5.83
C VAL A 56 -8.92 4.64 -7.02
N PRO A 57 -8.63 5.36 -8.13
CA PRO A 57 -7.91 4.78 -9.26
C PRO A 57 -6.53 4.21 -8.88
N HIS A 58 -6.20 3.03 -9.39
CA HIS A 58 -4.94 2.34 -9.07
C HIS A 58 -3.69 3.13 -9.52
N SER A 59 -3.77 3.89 -10.61
CA SER A 59 -2.73 4.83 -11.07
C SER A 59 -2.27 5.80 -9.99
N VAL A 60 -3.18 6.36 -9.19
CA VAL A 60 -2.85 7.30 -8.10
C VAL A 60 -2.03 6.61 -7.01
N LEU A 61 -2.39 5.37 -6.67
CA LEU A 61 -1.66 4.59 -5.68
C LEU A 61 -0.26 4.22 -6.20
N ARG A 62 -0.17 3.77 -7.45
CA ARG A 62 1.12 3.48 -8.10
C ARG A 62 2.04 4.69 -8.08
N GLU A 63 1.53 5.87 -8.41
CA GLU A 63 2.31 7.10 -8.38
C GLU A 63 2.75 7.46 -6.96
N ARG A 64 1.86 7.32 -5.96
CA ARG A 64 2.21 7.54 -4.55
C ARG A 64 3.33 6.60 -4.10
N PHE A 65 3.24 5.30 -4.41
CA PHE A 65 4.28 4.33 -4.08
C PHE A 65 5.58 4.57 -4.87
N ALA A 66 5.49 4.97 -6.14
CA ALA A 66 6.64 5.38 -6.95
C ALA A 66 7.33 6.62 -6.35
N ARG A 67 6.57 7.57 -5.81
CA ARG A 67 7.10 8.74 -5.10
C ARG A 67 7.77 8.34 -3.79
N ILE A 68 7.11 7.53 -2.96
CA ILE A 68 7.65 7.03 -1.69
C ILE A 68 8.96 6.26 -1.92
N SER A 69 9.01 5.42 -2.94
CA SER A 69 10.24 4.67 -3.28
C SER A 69 11.37 5.59 -3.76
N LYS A 70 11.07 6.63 -4.56
CA LYS A 70 12.05 7.67 -4.94
C LYS A 70 12.55 8.47 -3.75
N MET A 71 11.68 8.79 -2.79
CA MET A 71 12.02 9.51 -1.55
C MET A 71 12.76 8.66 -0.52
N ARG A 72 12.72 7.32 -0.67
CA ARG A 72 13.44 6.37 0.19
C ARG A 72 14.95 6.41 -0.02
N VAL A 73 15.42 7.05 -1.10
CA VAL A 73 16.75 7.64 -1.17
C VAL A 73 16.72 8.91 -0.32
N ARG A 74 16.83 8.70 1.00
CA ARG A 74 16.77 9.67 2.11
C ARG A 74 16.90 11.15 1.70
N THR A 75 15.85 11.95 1.91
CA THR A 75 15.93 13.33 2.45
C THR A 75 14.55 13.97 2.68
N ASP A 76 14.42 14.64 3.83
CA ASP A 76 13.47 15.69 4.23
C ASP A 76 11.95 15.41 4.32
N ALA A 77 11.34 14.66 3.40
CA ALA A 77 9.87 14.57 3.38
C ALA A 77 9.25 13.75 4.53
N THR A 78 9.99 12.80 5.10
CA THR A 78 9.55 12.09 6.33
C THR A 78 9.58 13.01 7.56
N VAL A 79 10.43 14.04 7.56
CA VAL A 79 10.51 15.01 8.66
C VAL A 79 9.30 15.95 8.64
N SER A 80 8.81 16.31 7.45
CA SER A 80 7.61 17.14 7.28
C SER A 80 6.33 16.41 7.73
N GLN A 81 6.25 15.09 7.48
CA GLN A 81 5.11 14.27 7.90
C GLN A 81 5.10 14.01 9.42
N ASP A 82 6.28 13.95 10.04
CA ASP A 82 6.43 13.92 11.50
C ASP A 82 5.88 15.21 12.16
N MET A 83 5.82 16.36 11.48
CA MET A 83 5.33 17.61 12.09
C MET A 83 3.86 17.56 12.54
N HIS A 84 3.01 16.77 11.86
CA HIS A 84 1.60 16.57 12.23
C HIS A 84 1.34 15.33 13.08
N ALA A 85 2.37 14.49 13.30
CA ALA A 85 2.26 13.32 14.15
C ALA A 85 2.27 13.74 15.62
N THR A 86 1.29 13.23 16.37
CA THR A 86 1.24 13.36 17.84
C THR A 86 2.53 12.81 18.46
N ASP A 87 2.90 13.31 19.64
CA ASP A 87 4.07 12.81 20.38
C ASP A 87 4.01 11.28 20.59
N TYR A 88 2.80 10.72 20.71
CA TYR A 88 2.56 9.28 20.80
C TYR A 88 3.00 8.53 19.54
N GLU A 89 2.61 9.00 18.35
CA GLU A 89 2.97 8.39 17.07
C GLU A 89 4.48 8.43 16.82
N ARG A 90 5.12 9.56 17.17
CA ARG A 90 6.58 9.68 17.08
C ARG A 90 7.28 8.67 18.00
N LYS A 91 6.80 8.51 19.23
CA LYS A 91 7.32 7.50 20.18
C LYS A 91 7.10 6.07 19.66
N GLN A 92 5.94 5.77 19.09
CA GLN A 92 5.66 4.46 18.47
C GLN A 92 6.68 4.12 17.37
N VAL A 93 6.96 5.08 16.47
CA VAL A 93 7.99 4.89 15.42
C VAL A 93 9.37 4.63 16.04
N ARG A 94 9.73 5.38 17.10
CA ARG A 94 11.01 5.16 17.81
C ARG A 94 11.08 3.79 18.49
N VAL A 95 9.98 3.30 19.06
CA VAL A 95 9.92 1.94 19.65
C VAL A 95 10.16 0.88 18.59
N VAL A 96 9.50 0.97 17.43
CA VAL A 96 9.71 0.01 16.33
C VAL A 96 11.14 0.05 15.80
N GLN A 97 11.73 1.25 15.68
CA GLN A 97 13.14 1.41 15.30
C GLN A 97 14.08 0.77 16.33
N LEU A 98 13.81 0.95 17.63
CA LEU A 98 14.59 0.35 18.72
C LEU A 98 14.53 -1.18 18.66
N ILE A 99 13.33 -1.76 18.54
CA ILE A 99 13.14 -3.20 18.41
C ILE A 99 13.93 -3.74 17.23
N SER A 100 13.81 -3.08 16.07
CA SER A 100 14.51 -3.50 14.85
C SER A 100 16.04 -3.44 15.02
N ALA A 101 16.55 -2.38 15.65
CA ALA A 101 17.98 -2.24 15.94
C ALA A 101 18.50 -3.35 16.85
N TYR A 102 17.77 -3.69 17.92
CA TYR A 102 18.13 -4.81 18.80
C TYR A 102 18.04 -6.17 18.09
N ARG A 103 17.05 -6.39 17.22
CA ARG A 103 16.97 -7.63 16.44
C ARG A 103 18.16 -7.79 15.49
N GLN A 104 18.58 -6.70 14.84
CA GLN A 104 19.67 -6.74 13.86
C GLN A 104 21.05 -6.74 14.50
N ARG A 105 21.28 -5.94 15.54
CA ARG A 105 22.61 -5.71 16.14
C ARG A 105 22.75 -6.17 17.60
N GLY A 106 21.68 -6.63 18.23
CA GLY A 106 21.72 -7.05 19.64
C GLY A 106 22.71 -8.18 19.92
N HIS A 107 22.96 -9.04 18.93
CA HIS A 107 23.98 -10.10 19.03
C HIS A 107 25.41 -9.56 19.26
N GLN A 108 25.70 -8.32 18.85
CA GLN A 108 26.99 -7.67 19.09
C GLN A 108 27.19 -7.31 20.57
N GLN A 109 26.10 -7.09 21.29
CA GLN A 109 26.10 -6.79 22.73
C GLN A 109 25.78 -8.01 23.61
N ALA A 110 25.32 -9.12 23.04
CA ALA A 110 25.00 -10.34 23.78
C ALA A 110 26.28 -10.96 24.40
N ALA A 111 26.26 -11.35 25.67
CA ALA A 111 27.39 -12.00 26.33
C ALA A 111 27.57 -13.45 25.86
N LEU A 112 28.21 -13.62 24.70
CA LEU A 112 28.41 -14.92 24.04
C LEU A 112 29.76 -15.56 24.33
N ASP A 113 30.71 -14.81 24.90
CA ASP A 113 32.05 -15.31 25.20
C ASP A 113 32.12 -15.84 26.65
N PRO A 114 32.16 -17.17 26.86
CA PRO A 114 32.25 -17.75 28.20
C PRO A 114 33.61 -17.53 28.86
N LEU A 115 34.64 -17.17 28.09
CA LEU A 115 36.00 -16.94 28.59
C LEU A 115 36.28 -15.45 28.88
N ALA A 116 35.37 -14.56 28.50
CA ALA A 116 35.46 -13.10 28.68
C ALA A 116 36.78 -12.49 28.18
N LEU A 117 37.30 -12.98 27.05
CA LEU A 117 38.56 -12.55 26.45
C LEU A 117 38.35 -11.41 25.45
N ALA A 118 37.16 -11.28 24.86
CA ALA A 118 36.86 -10.21 23.92
C ALA A 118 36.66 -8.86 24.65
N VAL A 119 37.52 -7.88 24.36
CA VAL A 119 37.30 -6.46 24.71
C VAL A 119 36.33 -5.86 23.69
N ARG A 120 35.23 -5.28 24.17
CA ARG A 120 34.18 -4.63 23.36
C ARG A 120 34.31 -3.12 23.35
#